data_AF-A0A167LCY1-F1
#
_entry.id   AF-A0A167LCY1-F1
#
_cell.length_a   1.000
_cell.length_b   1.000
_cell.length_c   1.000
_cell.angle_alpha   90.00
_cell.angle_beta   90.00
_cell.angle_gamma   90.00
#
_symmetry.space_group_name_H-M   'P 1'
#
loop_
_entity.id
_entity.type
_entity.pdbx_description
1 polymer ?
#
loop_
_entity_poly.entity_id
_entity_poly.type
_entity_poly.pdbx_seq_one_letter_code
_entity_poly.pdbx_strand_id
1 'polypeptide(L)'
;MSCPHTHSLAALSSDEIRLVSSIIRHARKRPLFLRNVFNLEPPKREMLPYLDAERAGFPDPAASTPPPRRARAQYDMIEEDGSRSYMESTVDVATGKETETRLLEQHQHTSFTVDEFQEFIDSALASPVFQRVVEELQLPPHWQVYIDPWPFGGSDVEPGNTRRLTQLFFFARGMTKNNDDVNHYPFPLPFCVVMDTATMEVLRVERTATGGHEDLEADFAV
;
A
#
# COMPACT_ATOMS: atom_id res chain seq x y z
N MET A 1 -24.03 -32.65 4.51
CA MET A 1 -25.01 -31.54 4.45
C MET A 1 -24.21 -30.27 4.21
N SER A 2 -24.44 -29.58 3.09
CA SER A 2 -23.77 -28.30 2.79
C SER A 2 -24.34 -27.19 3.68
N CYS A 3 -23.48 -26.40 4.33
CA CYS A 3 -23.92 -25.26 5.12
C CYS A 3 -24.57 -24.22 4.18
N PRO A 4 -25.82 -23.79 4.42
CA PRO A 4 -26.57 -22.89 3.53
C PRO A 4 -26.06 -21.43 3.52
N HIS A 5 -25.04 -21.13 4.33
CA HIS A 5 -24.49 -19.79 4.50
C HIS A 5 -22.98 -19.80 4.30
N THR A 6 -22.45 -18.75 3.68
CA THR A 6 -21.01 -18.52 3.57
C THR A 6 -20.41 -18.42 4.96
N HIS A 7 -19.44 -19.28 5.27
CA HIS A 7 -18.78 -19.33 6.56
C HIS A 7 -18.13 -17.97 6.92
N SER A 8 -18.26 -17.51 8.17
CA SER A 8 -17.83 -16.15 8.56
C SER A 8 -16.31 -15.90 8.45
N LEU A 9 -15.49 -16.96 8.39
CA LEU A 9 -14.04 -16.87 8.14
C LEU A 9 -13.66 -16.99 6.65
N ALA A 10 -14.60 -17.25 5.74
CA ALA A 10 -14.28 -17.30 4.32
C ALA A 10 -13.84 -15.92 3.80
N ALA A 11 -12.93 -15.88 2.84
CA ALA A 11 -12.61 -14.64 2.14
C ALA A 11 -13.87 -14.02 1.51
N LEU A 12 -13.89 -12.70 1.33
CA LEU A 12 -15.00 -12.04 0.63
C LEU A 12 -15.05 -12.51 -0.83
N SER A 13 -16.25 -12.74 -1.33
CA SER A 13 -16.49 -12.94 -2.75
C SER A 13 -16.35 -11.61 -3.52
N SER A 14 -16.19 -11.68 -4.85
CA SER A 14 -16.16 -10.48 -5.69
C SER A 14 -17.42 -9.64 -5.57
N ASP A 15 -18.58 -10.27 -5.36
CA ASP A 15 -19.86 -9.55 -5.24
C ASP A 15 -19.98 -8.84 -3.90
N GLU A 16 -19.50 -9.46 -2.82
CA GLU A 16 -19.41 -8.80 -1.51
C GLU A 16 -18.45 -7.60 -1.55
N ILE A 17 -17.29 -7.74 -2.23
CA ILE A 17 -16.34 -6.62 -2.42
C ILE A 17 -16.99 -5.48 -3.20
N ARG A 18 -17.70 -5.77 -4.30
CA ARG A 18 -18.42 -4.76 -5.09
C ARG A 18 -19.52 -4.08 -4.29
N LEU A 19 -20.31 -4.87 -3.54
CA LEU A 19 -21.36 -4.37 -2.66
C LEU A 19 -20.79 -3.37 -1.65
N VAL A 20 -19.79 -3.77 -0.89
CA VAL A 20 -19.13 -2.92 0.11
C VAL A 20 -18.55 -1.66 -0.52
N SER A 21 -17.83 -1.82 -1.63
CA SER A 21 -17.26 -0.69 -2.38
C SER A 21 -18.34 0.31 -2.81
N SER A 22 -19.47 -0.18 -3.30
CA SER A 22 -20.60 0.67 -3.70
C SER A 22 -21.23 1.40 -2.53
N ILE A 23 -21.44 0.73 -1.39
CA ILE A 23 -21.97 1.32 -0.16
C ILE A 23 -21.09 2.49 0.29
N ILE A 24 -19.77 2.28 0.35
CA ILE A 24 -18.82 3.32 0.76
C ILE A 24 -18.83 4.49 -0.21
N ARG A 25 -18.77 4.25 -1.53
CA ARG A 25 -18.85 5.32 -2.54
C ARG A 25 -20.13 6.13 -2.42
N HIS A 26 -21.27 5.47 -2.20
CA HIS A 26 -22.57 6.14 -2.04
C HIS A 26 -22.63 6.97 -0.76
N ALA A 27 -22.07 6.47 0.33
CA ALA A 27 -22.09 7.13 1.63
C ALA A 27 -21.21 8.39 1.66
N ARG A 28 -20.06 8.39 0.96
CA ARG A 28 -19.08 9.48 1.00
C ARG A 28 -19.36 10.64 0.06
N LYS A 29 -20.06 10.40 -1.07
CA LYS A 29 -20.45 11.45 -2.05
C LYS A 29 -19.30 12.35 -2.53
N ARG A 30 -18.07 11.87 -2.45
CA ARG A 30 -16.83 12.53 -2.87
C ARG A 30 -15.93 11.52 -3.56
N PRO A 31 -14.98 11.96 -4.41
CA PRO A 31 -13.98 11.08 -4.97
C PRO A 31 -13.18 10.39 -3.85
N LEU A 32 -12.97 9.09 -4.02
CA LEU A 32 -12.19 8.29 -3.10
C LEU A 32 -11.40 7.23 -3.86
N PHE A 33 -10.26 6.85 -3.29
CA PHE A 33 -9.41 5.77 -3.76
C PHE A 33 -9.52 4.59 -2.79
N LEU A 34 -10.14 3.50 -3.24
CA LEU A 34 -10.23 2.26 -2.45
C LEU A 34 -8.90 1.54 -2.48
N ARG A 35 -8.31 1.33 -1.30
CA ARG A 35 -7.04 0.61 -1.14
C ARG A 35 -7.28 -0.88 -0.97
N ASN A 36 -8.08 -1.25 0.04
CA ASN A 36 -8.37 -2.64 0.37
C ASN A 36 -9.83 -2.82 0.78
N VAL A 37 -10.38 -3.99 0.48
CA VAL A 37 -11.66 -4.47 1.02
C VAL A 37 -11.48 -5.94 1.39
N PHE A 38 -11.61 -6.27 2.67
CA PHE A 38 -11.34 -7.62 3.17
C PHE A 38 -12.31 -8.05 4.28
N ASN A 39 -12.39 -9.35 4.53
CA ASN A 39 -13.24 -9.92 5.58
C ASN A 39 -12.70 -9.49 6.94
N LEU A 40 -13.51 -8.82 7.74
CA LEU A 40 -13.21 -8.56 9.13
C LEU A 40 -13.67 -9.78 9.94
N GLU A 41 -12.72 -10.66 10.26
CA GLU A 41 -13.01 -11.89 10.98
C GLU A 41 -13.74 -11.59 12.30
N PRO A 42 -14.78 -12.38 12.65
CA PRO A 42 -15.49 -12.21 13.90
C PRO A 42 -14.56 -12.36 15.11
N PRO A 43 -14.82 -11.66 16.23
CA PRO A 43 -14.08 -11.87 17.46
C PRO A 43 -14.05 -13.34 17.85
N LYS A 44 -12.89 -13.83 18.31
CA LYS A 44 -12.70 -15.23 18.72
C LYS A 44 -13.79 -15.72 19.69
N ARG A 45 -14.22 -14.88 20.62
CA ARG A 45 -15.28 -15.18 21.61
C ARG A 45 -16.65 -15.46 20.96
N GLU A 46 -16.93 -14.88 19.79
CA GLU A 46 -18.16 -15.08 19.03
C GLU A 46 -18.01 -16.26 18.06
N MET A 47 -16.81 -16.47 17.52
CA MET A 47 -16.53 -17.54 16.57
C MET A 47 -16.42 -18.93 17.22
N LEU A 48 -15.82 -19.04 18.41
CA LEU A 48 -15.59 -20.35 19.06
C LEU A 48 -16.88 -21.15 19.30
N PRO A 49 -17.97 -20.58 19.85
CA PRO A 49 -19.22 -21.32 20.05
C PRO A 49 -19.80 -21.89 18.75
N TYR A 50 -19.71 -21.12 17.66
CA TYR A 50 -20.17 -21.56 16.34
C TYR A 50 -19.32 -22.72 15.80
N LEU A 51 -17.99 -22.65 15.95
CA LEU A 51 -17.08 -23.72 15.52
C LEU A 51 -17.28 -25.02 16.34
N ASP A 52 -17.52 -24.91 17.65
CA ASP A 52 -17.81 -26.07 18.49
C ASP A 52 -19.15 -26.71 18.10
N ALA A 53 -20.16 -25.89 17.80
CA ALA A 53 -21.44 -26.35 17.29
C ALA A 53 -21.29 -27.01 15.90
N GLU A 54 -20.52 -26.41 14.99
CA GLU A 54 -20.23 -26.98 13.66
C GLU A 54 -19.59 -28.36 13.77
N ARG A 55 -18.58 -28.51 14.63
CA ARG A 55 -17.91 -29.79 14.90
C ARG A 55 -18.86 -30.84 15.48
N ALA A 56 -19.79 -30.41 16.32
CA ALA A 56 -20.81 -31.27 16.92
C ALA A 56 -21.99 -31.58 15.97
N GLY A 57 -21.96 -31.08 14.72
CA GLY A 57 -23.02 -31.29 13.74
C GLY A 57 -24.27 -30.44 13.98
N PHE A 58 -24.10 -29.27 14.62
CA PHE A 58 -25.16 -28.30 14.96
C PHE A 58 -26.32 -28.89 15.78
N PRO A 59 -26.06 -29.31 17.04
CA PRO A 59 -27.07 -29.97 17.87
C PRO A 59 -28.20 -29.03 18.33
N ASP A 60 -27.97 -27.71 18.30
CA ASP A 60 -28.95 -26.67 18.65
C ASP A 60 -29.14 -25.72 17.45
N PRO A 61 -30.39 -25.46 17.01
CA PRO A 61 -30.70 -24.46 15.99
C PRO A 61 -30.13 -23.07 16.30
N ALA A 62 -30.11 -22.65 17.57
CA ALA A 62 -29.55 -21.34 17.95
C ALA A 62 -28.04 -21.28 17.71
N ALA A 63 -27.33 -22.37 17.99
CA ALA A 63 -25.90 -22.51 17.77
C ALA A 63 -25.53 -22.70 16.28
N SER A 64 -26.52 -22.85 15.40
CA SER A 64 -26.34 -22.95 13.95
C SER A 64 -26.22 -21.58 13.27
N THR A 65 -26.50 -20.49 13.98
CA THR A 65 -26.44 -19.13 13.43
C THR A 65 -24.98 -18.65 13.43
N PRO A 66 -24.39 -18.36 12.25
CA PRO A 66 -23.02 -17.88 12.17
C PRO A 66 -22.88 -16.45 12.72
N PRO A 67 -21.71 -16.07 13.27
CA PRO A 67 -21.43 -14.69 13.62
C PRO A 67 -21.56 -13.76 12.40
N PRO A 68 -21.96 -12.49 12.59
CA PRO A 68 -22.13 -11.55 11.49
C PRO A 68 -20.88 -11.44 10.63
N ARG A 69 -21.08 -11.54 9.32
CA ARG A 69 -20.03 -11.38 8.33
C ARG A 69 -19.85 -9.90 8.00
N ARG A 70 -18.67 -9.36 8.28
CA ARG A 70 -18.36 -7.95 8.14
C ARG A 70 -17.19 -7.76 7.19
N ALA A 71 -17.22 -6.67 6.42
CA ALA A 71 -16.11 -6.26 5.57
C ALA A 71 -15.47 -4.99 6.13
N ARG A 72 -14.14 -4.93 6.15
CA ARG A 72 -13.37 -3.72 6.40
C ARG A 72 -12.93 -3.15 5.06
N ALA A 73 -13.27 -1.89 4.81
CA ALA A 73 -12.81 -1.13 3.67
C ALA A 73 -11.83 -0.06 4.13
N GLN A 74 -10.69 0.05 3.44
CA GLN A 74 -9.65 1.04 3.64
C GLN A 74 -9.56 1.91 2.40
N TYR A 75 -9.61 3.23 2.54
CA TYR A 75 -9.65 4.15 1.40
C TYR A 75 -9.14 5.54 1.74
N ASP A 76 -8.66 6.23 0.73
CA ASP A 76 -8.36 7.66 0.83
C ASP A 76 -9.58 8.46 0.35
N MET A 77 -10.04 9.38 1.17
CA MET A 77 -10.91 10.47 0.73
C MET A 77 -10.06 11.53 0.05
N ILE A 78 -10.46 11.96 -1.15
CA ILE A 78 -9.77 13.02 -1.88
C ILE A 78 -10.49 14.33 -1.57
N GLU A 79 -9.78 15.24 -0.92
CA GLU A 79 -10.28 16.57 -0.55
C GLU A 79 -10.21 17.54 -1.74
N GLU A 80 -10.86 18.70 -1.61
CA GLU A 80 -10.95 19.71 -2.68
C GLU A 80 -9.59 20.32 -3.06
N ASP A 81 -8.65 20.36 -2.12
CA ASP A 81 -7.27 20.81 -2.33
C ASP A 81 -6.35 19.71 -2.89
N GLY A 82 -6.89 18.52 -3.16
CA GLY A 82 -6.15 17.35 -3.63
C GLY A 82 -5.47 16.55 -2.52
N SER A 83 -5.52 16.99 -1.27
CA SER A 83 -5.01 16.21 -0.13
C SER A 83 -5.84 14.96 0.10
N ARG A 84 -5.23 13.97 0.78
CA ARG A 84 -5.83 12.67 1.03
C ARG A 84 -6.01 12.43 2.53
N SER A 85 -7.25 12.13 2.93
CA SER A 85 -7.60 11.74 4.29
C SER A 85 -7.84 10.23 4.33
N TYR A 86 -7.02 9.50 5.09
CA TYR A 86 -7.14 8.04 5.15
C TYR A 86 -8.28 7.61 6.09
N MET A 87 -9.15 6.72 5.62
CA MET A 87 -10.32 6.25 6.36
C MET A 87 -10.46 4.73 6.35
N GLU A 88 -11.07 4.21 7.42
CA GLU A 88 -11.59 2.84 7.47
C GLU A 88 -13.10 2.85 7.68
N SER A 89 -13.76 1.85 7.10
CA SER A 89 -15.19 1.59 7.32
C SER A 89 -15.43 0.10 7.54
N THR A 90 -16.30 -0.23 8.49
CA THR A 90 -16.82 -1.59 8.66
C THR A 90 -18.25 -1.65 8.14
N VAL A 91 -18.52 -2.59 7.24
CA VAL A 91 -19.86 -2.83 6.67
C VAL A 91 -20.33 -4.23 7.05
N ASP A 92 -21.54 -4.33 7.59
CA ASP A 92 -22.23 -5.61 7.74
C ASP A 92 -22.74 -6.05 6.37
N VAL A 93 -22.23 -7.19 5.89
CA VAL A 93 -22.44 -7.62 4.50
C VAL A 93 -23.89 -8.04 4.25
N ALA A 94 -24.54 -8.65 5.24
CA ALA A 94 -25.91 -9.14 5.11
C ALA A 94 -26.93 -7.99 5.04
N THR A 95 -26.74 -6.97 5.86
CA THR A 95 -27.66 -5.82 5.93
C THR A 95 -27.26 -4.67 5.01
N GLY A 96 -26.02 -4.67 4.50
CA GLY A 96 -25.45 -3.55 3.74
C GLY A 96 -25.26 -2.29 4.58
N LYS A 97 -25.30 -2.40 5.91
CA LYS A 97 -25.20 -1.26 6.82
C LYS A 97 -23.74 -1.00 7.19
N GLU A 98 -23.31 0.24 7.04
CA GLU A 98 -22.06 0.72 7.63
C GLU A 98 -22.21 0.79 9.16
N THR A 99 -21.44 -0.03 9.86
CA THR A 99 -21.51 -0.17 11.33
C THR A 99 -20.44 0.65 12.05
N GLU A 100 -19.36 1.00 11.36
CA GLU A 100 -18.24 1.75 11.92
C GLU A 100 -17.57 2.58 10.83
N THR A 101 -17.11 3.77 11.19
CA THR A 101 -16.29 4.63 10.35
C THR A 101 -15.21 5.26 11.22
N ARG A 102 -13.98 5.28 10.72
CA ARG A 102 -12.83 5.86 11.41
C ARG A 102 -11.99 6.68 10.44
N LEU A 103 -11.70 7.93 10.80
CA LEU A 103 -10.62 8.71 10.21
C LEU A 103 -9.32 8.32 10.91
N LEU A 104 -8.28 7.97 10.15
CA LEU A 104 -6.98 7.64 10.72
C LEU A 104 -6.17 8.91 11.02
N GLU A 105 -5.30 8.82 12.00
CA GLU A 105 -4.40 9.91 12.36
C GLU A 105 -3.29 10.07 11.33
N GLN A 106 -2.72 11.28 11.21
CA GLN A 106 -1.73 11.61 10.17
C GLN A 106 -0.49 10.70 10.18
N HIS A 107 -0.10 10.18 11.34
CA HIS A 107 1.04 9.27 11.50
C HIS A 107 0.71 7.80 11.14
N GLN A 108 -0.55 7.47 10.84
CA GLN A 108 -0.98 6.12 10.49
C GLN A 108 -0.98 5.96 8.97
N HIS A 109 0.14 5.47 8.44
CA HIS A 109 0.31 5.31 7.00
C HIS A 109 -0.25 3.98 6.48
N THR A 110 -0.67 4.00 5.21
CA THR A 110 -1.19 2.85 4.49
C THR A 110 -0.10 2.08 3.78
N SER A 111 -0.37 0.79 3.53
CA SER A 111 0.38 0.03 2.53
C SER A 111 0.22 0.65 1.15
N PHE A 112 1.26 0.51 0.32
CA PHE A 112 1.18 0.89 -1.09
C PHE A 112 0.27 -0.04 -1.87
N THR A 113 -0.38 0.50 -2.88
CA THR A 113 -1.00 -0.28 -3.95
C THR A 113 -0.01 -0.51 -5.08
N VAL A 114 -0.32 -1.47 -5.96
CA VAL A 114 0.53 -1.75 -7.13
C VAL A 114 0.57 -0.54 -8.07
N ASP A 115 -0.55 0.17 -8.23
CA ASP A 115 -0.63 1.35 -9.10
C ASP A 115 0.26 2.50 -8.59
N GLU A 116 0.33 2.70 -7.26
CA GLU A 116 1.21 3.72 -6.66
C GLU A 116 2.69 3.49 -7.01
N PHE A 117 3.14 2.23 -7.15
CA PHE A 117 4.54 1.96 -7.52
C PHE A 117 4.93 2.53 -8.88
N GLN A 118 4.05 2.42 -9.88
CA GLN A 118 4.33 2.98 -11.21
C GLN A 118 4.33 4.51 -11.17
N GLU A 119 3.41 5.12 -10.41
CA GLU A 119 3.37 6.59 -10.22
C GLU A 119 4.68 7.13 -9.62
N PHE A 120 5.26 6.42 -8.65
CA PHE A 120 6.55 6.80 -8.06
C PHE A 120 7.70 6.72 -9.07
N ILE A 121 7.73 5.66 -9.89
CA ILE A 121 8.74 5.47 -10.94
C ILE A 121 8.63 6.61 -11.97
N ASP A 122 7.43 6.89 -12.46
CA ASP A 122 7.19 7.91 -13.47
C ASP A 122 7.57 9.31 -12.96
N SER A 123 7.21 9.63 -11.71
CA SER A 123 7.59 10.91 -11.10
C SER A 123 9.11 11.05 -10.96
N ALA A 124 9.81 9.99 -10.54
CA ALA A 124 11.25 10.00 -10.43
C ALA A 124 11.93 10.22 -11.79
N LEU A 125 11.49 9.50 -12.84
CA LEU A 125 12.00 9.65 -14.20
C LEU A 125 11.78 11.07 -14.77
N ALA A 126 10.68 11.72 -14.39
CA ALA A 126 10.36 13.09 -14.78
C ALA A 126 11.13 14.16 -13.99
N SER A 127 11.72 13.81 -12.85
CA SER A 127 12.42 14.77 -11.99
C SER A 127 13.73 15.26 -12.62
N PRO A 128 13.91 16.59 -12.84
CA PRO A 128 15.16 17.14 -13.34
C PRO A 128 16.36 16.87 -12.42
N VAL A 129 16.10 16.71 -11.12
CA VAL A 129 17.14 16.36 -10.14
C VAL A 129 17.64 14.95 -10.41
N PHE A 130 16.72 14.00 -10.56
CA PHE A 130 17.05 12.61 -10.87
C PHE A 130 17.80 12.51 -12.21
N GLN A 131 17.33 13.20 -13.24
CA GLN A 131 17.98 13.19 -14.56
C GLN A 131 19.44 13.63 -14.49
N ARG A 132 19.76 14.69 -13.72
CA ARG A 132 21.16 15.12 -13.50
C ARG A 132 22.00 14.05 -12.82
N VAL A 133 21.47 13.42 -11.77
CA VAL A 133 22.19 12.35 -11.05
C VAL A 133 22.47 11.16 -11.96
N VAL A 134 21.51 10.79 -12.82
CA VAL A 134 21.70 9.70 -13.79
C VAL A 134 22.72 10.05 -14.87
N GLU A 135 22.74 11.31 -15.33
CA GLU A 135 23.74 11.80 -16.29
C GLU A 135 25.16 11.71 -15.72
N GLU A 136 25.35 12.03 -14.44
CA GLU A 136 26.64 11.92 -13.73
C GLU A 136 27.18 10.49 -13.66
N LEU A 137 26.30 9.47 -13.66
CA LEU A 137 26.72 8.06 -13.62
C LEU A 137 27.48 7.63 -14.88
N GLN A 138 27.31 8.36 -16.00
CA GLN A 138 27.92 8.05 -17.29
C GLN A 138 27.77 6.57 -17.66
N LEU A 139 26.54 6.04 -17.53
CA LEU A 139 26.27 4.62 -17.79
C LEU A 139 26.72 4.23 -19.22
N PRO A 140 27.33 3.05 -19.40
CA PRO A 140 27.79 2.62 -20.72
C PRO A 140 26.63 2.52 -21.73
N PRO A 141 26.92 2.58 -23.04
CA PRO A 141 25.91 2.31 -24.06
C PRO A 141 25.19 0.99 -23.80
N HIS A 142 23.87 0.97 -24.04
CA HIS A 142 22.99 -0.17 -23.79
C HIS A 142 22.80 -0.53 -22.31
N TRP A 143 23.12 0.35 -21.37
CA TRP A 143 22.69 0.24 -19.97
C TRP A 143 21.57 1.25 -19.68
N GLN A 144 20.65 0.85 -18.80
CA GLN A 144 19.52 1.66 -18.38
C GLN A 144 19.40 1.63 -16.86
N VAL A 145 18.76 2.66 -16.30
CA VAL A 145 18.42 2.68 -14.88
C VAL A 145 17.12 1.91 -14.66
N TYR A 146 17.10 1.08 -13.63
CA TYR A 146 15.92 0.42 -13.09
C TYR A 146 15.63 1.00 -11.70
N ILE A 147 14.36 1.23 -11.38
CA ILE A 147 13.91 1.86 -10.15
C ILE A 147 13.06 0.86 -9.37
N ASP A 148 13.38 0.66 -8.10
CA ASP A 148 12.62 -0.18 -7.17
C ASP A 148 12.09 0.69 -6.01
N PRO A 149 10.81 1.07 -6.01
CA PRO A 149 10.22 1.91 -4.96
C PRO A 149 9.89 1.11 -3.70
N TRP A 150 10.30 1.64 -2.54
CA TRP A 150 10.10 1.02 -1.25
C TRP A 150 9.44 2.00 -0.27
N PRO A 151 8.61 1.51 0.67
CA PRO A 151 8.23 2.33 1.82
C PRO A 151 9.49 2.78 2.54
N PHE A 152 9.51 4.03 3.00
CA PHE A 152 10.66 4.56 3.75
C PHE A 152 10.87 3.82 5.09
N GLY A 153 9.81 3.21 5.63
CA GLY A 153 9.87 2.42 6.86
C GLY A 153 9.50 3.26 8.08
N GLY A 154 10.49 3.77 8.81
CA GLY A 154 10.28 4.65 9.97
C GLY A 154 10.16 6.12 9.57
N SER A 155 9.64 6.98 10.45
CA SER A 155 9.66 8.43 10.18
C SER A 155 11.11 8.93 10.16
N ASP A 156 11.38 9.97 9.36
CA ASP A 156 12.59 10.78 9.58
C ASP A 156 12.67 11.20 11.06
N VAL A 157 13.89 11.35 11.58
CA VAL A 157 14.19 11.43 13.03
C VAL A 157 13.56 12.67 13.72
N GLU A 158 12.96 13.57 12.95
CA GLU A 158 12.36 14.80 13.46
C GLU A 158 11.06 14.55 14.25
N PRO A 159 10.98 14.99 15.51
CA PRO A 159 9.76 14.86 16.30
C PRO A 159 8.56 15.52 15.63
N GLY A 160 7.49 14.74 15.42
CA GLY A 160 6.25 15.23 14.83
C GLY A 160 6.20 15.23 13.30
N ASN A 161 7.25 14.76 12.62
CA ASN A 161 7.17 14.54 11.18
C ASN A 161 6.23 13.36 10.88
N THR A 162 5.11 13.66 10.25
CA THR A 162 4.08 12.69 9.82
C THR A 162 4.02 12.57 8.30
N ARG A 163 5.04 13.02 7.58
CA ARG A 163 5.09 12.86 6.13
C ARG A 163 5.21 11.37 5.79
N ARG A 164 4.37 10.94 4.85
CA ARG A 164 4.50 9.62 4.24
C ARG A 164 5.62 9.72 3.20
N LEU A 165 6.70 8.97 3.43
CA LEU A 165 7.87 8.98 2.56
C LEU A 165 7.99 7.68 1.77
N THR A 166 8.47 7.81 0.54
CA THR A 166 8.88 6.72 -0.34
C THR A 166 10.37 6.87 -0.60
N GLN A 167 11.12 5.77 -0.50
CA GLN A 167 12.51 5.72 -0.98
C GLN A 167 12.58 4.94 -2.28
N LEU A 168 13.42 5.38 -3.20
CA LEU A 168 13.63 4.74 -4.47
C LEU A 168 15.06 4.20 -4.51
N PHE A 169 15.19 2.89 -4.71
CA PHE A 169 16.47 2.26 -4.97
C PHE A 169 16.71 2.15 -6.46
N PHE A 170 17.96 2.34 -6.86
CA PHE A 170 18.33 2.40 -8.27
C PHE A 170 19.32 1.30 -8.59
N PHE A 171 19.17 0.71 -9.77
CA PHE A 171 20.01 -0.36 -10.26
C PHE A 171 20.34 -0.11 -11.73
N ALA A 172 21.49 -0.62 -12.18
CA ALA A 172 21.84 -0.62 -13.59
C ALA A 172 21.40 -1.93 -14.25
N ARG A 173 20.73 -1.84 -15.41
CA ARG A 173 20.29 -3.00 -16.19
C ARG A 173 20.94 -2.99 -17.57
N GLY A 174 21.74 -4.02 -17.85
CA GLY A 174 22.40 -4.19 -19.15
C GLY A 174 21.45 -4.74 -20.22
N MET A 175 21.10 -3.92 -21.21
CA MET A 175 20.17 -4.23 -22.31
C MET A 175 20.87 -4.81 -23.55
N THR A 176 22.11 -5.28 -23.43
CA THR A 176 22.95 -5.74 -24.56
C THR A 176 22.36 -6.90 -25.37
N LYS A 177 21.42 -7.65 -24.81
CA LYS A 177 20.73 -8.78 -25.45
C LYS A 177 19.25 -8.51 -25.74
N ASN A 178 18.76 -7.27 -25.58
CA ASN A 178 17.34 -6.93 -25.64
C ASN A 178 16.47 -7.89 -24.79
N ASN A 179 16.96 -8.22 -23.59
CA ASN A 179 16.25 -9.09 -22.65
C ASN A 179 15.71 -8.22 -21.50
N ASP A 180 14.40 -8.14 -21.37
CA ASP A 180 13.76 -7.39 -20.30
C ASP A 180 13.83 -8.09 -18.94
N ASP A 181 14.11 -9.40 -18.92
CA ASP A 181 14.25 -10.20 -17.69
C ASP A 181 15.68 -10.17 -17.11
N VAL A 182 16.53 -9.22 -17.55
CA VAL A 182 17.87 -9.07 -16.99
C VAL A 182 17.76 -8.67 -15.52
N ASN A 183 18.34 -9.51 -14.66
CA ASN A 183 18.42 -9.26 -13.24
C ASN A 183 19.26 -7.99 -12.97
N HIS A 184 18.62 -6.96 -12.43
CA HIS A 184 19.23 -5.67 -12.10
C HIS A 184 19.86 -5.64 -10.69
N TYR A 185 19.42 -6.51 -9.78
CA TYR A 185 19.92 -6.56 -8.40
C TYR A 185 21.46 -6.71 -8.23
N PRO A 186 22.21 -7.36 -9.13
CA PRO A 186 23.67 -7.42 -9.03
C PRO A 186 24.39 -6.07 -9.24
N PHE A 187 23.70 -5.04 -9.72
CA PHE A 187 24.29 -3.75 -10.07
C PHE A 187 23.56 -2.59 -9.39
N PRO A 188 23.59 -2.49 -8.05
CA PRO A 188 23.04 -1.33 -7.35
C PRO A 188 23.79 -0.05 -7.74
N LEU A 189 23.07 1.05 -7.89
CA LEU A 189 23.65 2.37 -8.08
C LEU A 189 23.86 3.05 -6.72
N PRO A 190 24.93 3.85 -6.55
CA PRO A 190 25.37 4.30 -5.23
C PRO A 190 24.59 5.52 -4.70
N PHE A 191 23.27 5.53 -4.88
CA PHE A 191 22.38 6.56 -4.37
C PHE A 191 20.95 6.04 -4.22
N CYS A 192 20.17 6.67 -3.37
CA CYS A 192 18.72 6.55 -3.33
C CYS A 192 18.07 7.93 -3.38
N VAL A 193 16.78 7.94 -3.68
CA VAL A 193 15.97 9.16 -3.74
C VAL A 193 14.87 9.06 -2.71
N VAL A 194 14.70 10.11 -1.91
CA VAL A 194 13.58 10.21 -0.98
C VAL A 194 12.54 11.16 -1.57
N MET A 195 11.30 10.69 -1.61
CA MET A 195 10.15 11.35 -2.21
C MET A 195 9.04 11.50 -1.17
N ASP A 196 8.32 12.62 -1.22
CA ASP A 196 7.03 12.73 -0.52
C ASP A 196 5.99 11.90 -1.27
N THR A 197 5.42 10.88 -0.61
CA THR A 197 4.47 9.96 -1.23
C THR A 197 3.21 10.67 -1.72
N ALA A 198 2.76 11.72 -1.04
CA ALA A 198 1.51 12.38 -1.35
C ALA A 198 1.65 13.38 -2.50
N THR A 199 2.74 14.15 -2.53
CA THR A 199 2.97 15.15 -3.60
C THR A 199 3.76 14.58 -4.78
N MET A 200 4.37 13.40 -4.62
CA MET A 200 5.32 12.79 -5.56
C MET A 200 6.58 13.65 -5.80
N GLU A 201 6.86 14.61 -4.93
CA GLU A 201 8.01 15.49 -5.03
C GLU A 201 9.28 14.80 -4.53
N VAL A 202 10.37 14.89 -5.31
CA VAL A 202 11.70 14.46 -4.86
C VAL A 202 12.21 15.46 -3.83
N LEU A 203 12.39 15.01 -2.59
CA LEU A 203 12.83 15.85 -1.48
C LEU A 203 14.35 15.94 -1.39
N ARG A 204 15.05 14.83 -1.64
CA ARG A 204 16.51 14.74 -1.55
C ARG A 204 17.05 13.52 -2.28
N VAL A 205 18.34 13.58 -2.57
CA VAL A 205 19.14 12.46 -3.07
C VAL A 205 20.16 12.11 -1.99
N GLU A 206 20.20 10.86 -1.57
CA GLU A 206 21.14 10.36 -0.58
C GLU A 206 22.18 9.49 -1.28
N ARG A 207 23.47 9.78 -1.07
CA ARG A 207 24.55 8.94 -1.63
C ARG A 207 24.78 7.77 -0.68
N THR A 208 24.89 6.55 -1.22
CA THR A 208 25.09 5.36 -0.40
C THR A 208 26.58 5.04 -0.29
N ALA A 209 27.04 4.66 0.91
CA ALA A 209 28.43 4.25 1.11
C ALA A 209 28.82 3.09 0.18
N THR A 210 29.96 3.24 -0.50
CA THR A 210 30.50 2.25 -1.44
C THR A 210 31.65 1.42 -0.86
N GLY A 211 32.08 1.76 0.36
CA GLY A 211 33.19 1.14 1.07
C GLY A 211 34.54 1.84 0.84
N GLY A 212 34.54 3.02 0.19
CA GLY A 212 35.72 3.82 -0.08
C GLY A 212 36.01 4.84 1.02
N HIS A 213 37.28 5.27 1.15
CA HIS A 213 37.67 6.32 2.09
C HIS A 213 37.11 7.72 1.73
N GLU A 214 36.64 7.89 0.49
CA GLU A 214 36.12 9.15 -0.07
C GLU A 214 34.59 9.23 -0.09
N ASP A 215 33.87 8.28 0.55
CA ASP A 215 32.39 8.21 0.60
C ASP A 215 31.71 9.37 1.37
N LEU A 216 32.38 10.50 1.56
CA LEU A 216 31.92 11.65 2.35
C LEU A 216 31.28 12.78 1.53
N GLU A 217 30.93 12.55 0.25
CA GLU A 217 30.12 13.54 -0.46
C GLU A 217 28.78 13.70 0.26
N ALA A 218 28.47 14.94 0.64
CA ALA A 218 27.29 15.24 1.44
C ALA A 218 26.01 15.03 0.63
N ASP A 219 25.03 14.39 1.25
CA ASP A 219 23.65 14.36 0.77
C ASP A 219 23.19 15.78 0.42
N PHE A 220 22.38 15.91 -0.63
CA PHE A 220 21.84 17.20 -1.01
C PHE A 220 20.32 17.17 -1.06
N ALA A 221 19.73 18.17 -0.39
CA ALA A 221 18.31 18.48 -0.51
C ALA A 221 18.07 19.21 -1.85
N VAL A 222 16.88 18.98 -2.40
CA VAL A 222 16.42 19.65 -3.62
C VAL A 222 15.92 21.06 -3.32
#